data_AF-A0A0H5DTJ2-F1
#
_entry.id   AF-A0A0H5DTJ2-F1
#
_cell.length_a   1.000
_cell.length_b   1.000
_cell.length_c   1.000
_cell.angle_alpha   90.00
_cell.angle_beta   90.00
_cell.angle_gamma   90.00
#
_symmetry.space_group_name_H-M   'P 1'
#
loop_
_entity.id
_entity.type
_entity.pdbx_description
1 polymer ?
#
loop_
_entity_poly.entity_id
_entity_poly.type
_entity_poly.pdbx_seq_one_letter_code
_entity_poly.pdbx_strand_id
1 'polypeptide(L)' 'MRKIPKIAVVGRPNVGKSRLFNAILKKRKSIVDEQEGVTRDLIYADTDCFGSVFTLIDTGGVESSLQ' A
#
# COMPACT_ATOMS: atom_id res chain seq x y z
N MET A 1 -16.21 -17.53 -3.38
CA MET A 1 -15.31 -16.90 -2.38
C MET A 1 -15.39 -15.39 -2.52
N ARG A 2 -15.42 -14.63 -1.41
CA ARG A 2 -15.49 -13.16 -1.47
C ARG A 2 -14.09 -12.61 -1.78
N LYS A 3 -13.97 -11.74 -2.79
CA LYS A 3 -12.69 -11.15 -3.20
C LYS A 3 -12.24 -10.11 -2.16
N ILE A 4 -10.96 -10.10 -1.78
CA ILE A 4 -10.40 -9.08 -0.88
C ILE A 4 -10.29 -7.75 -1.65
N PRO A 5 -10.86 -6.64 -1.14
CA PRO A 5 -10.74 -5.32 -1.77
C PRO A 5 -9.30 -4.84 -1.81
N LYS A 6 -8.96 -4.08 -2.86
CA LYS A 6 -7.67 -3.38 -2.98
C LYS A 6 -7.89 -1.88 -2.93
N ILE A 7 -7.07 -1.16 -2.16
CA ILE A 7 -7.14 0.28 -1.97
C ILE A 7 -5.78 0.88 -2.31
N ALA A 8 -5.73 1.83 -3.23
CA ALA A 8 -4.49 2.52 -3.61
C ALA A 8 -4.45 3.94 -3.04
N VAL A 9 -3.28 4.34 -2.54
CA VAL A 9 -3.00 5.71 -2.11
C VAL A 9 -2.33 6.45 -3.27
N VAL A 10 -3.05 7.40 -3.87
CA VAL A 10 -2.59 8.18 -5.03
C VAL A 10 -2.50 9.68 -4.71
N GLY A 11 -1.62 10.39 -5.40
CA GLY A 11 -1.43 11.83 -5.22
C GLY A 11 -0.09 12.32 -5.79
N ARG A 12 0.09 13.65 -5.81
CA ARG A 12 1.33 14.30 -6.29
C ARG A 12 2.60 13.82 -5.56
N PRO A 13 3.81 14.04 -6.11
CA PRO A 13 5.06 13.79 -5.39
C PRO A 13 5.07 14.50 -4.04
N ASN A 14 5.68 13.88 -3.02
CA ASN A 14 5.94 14.47 -1.70
C ASN A 14 4.72 14.93 -0.88
N VAL A 15 3.49 14.57 -1.24
CA VAL A 15 2.27 14.90 -0.46
C VAL A 15 2.05 14.03 0.79
N GLY A 16 2.99 13.14 1.09
CA GLY A 16 2.92 12.26 2.27
C GLY A 16 2.21 10.93 2.06
N LYS A 17 2.09 10.43 0.82
CA LYS A 17 1.48 9.12 0.48
C LYS A 17 2.04 7.98 1.33
N SER A 18 3.36 7.81 1.33
CA SER A 18 4.04 6.77 2.11
C SER A 18 3.93 6.97 3.62
N ARG A 19 3.75 8.22 4.09
CA ARG A 19 3.50 8.49 5.51
C ARG A 19 2.09 8.04 5.91
N LEU A 20 1.09 8.27 5.07
CA LEU A 20 -0.27 7.77 5.28
C LEU A 20 -0.31 6.24 5.22
N PHE A 21 0.33 5.63 4.20
CA PHE A 21 0.43 4.18 4.05
C PHE A 21 0.99 3.54 5.33
N ASN A 22 2.16 4.00 5.79
CA ASN A 22 2.78 3.50 7.00
C ASN A 22 1.95 3.77 8.27
N ALA A 23 1.24 4.90 8.34
CA ALA A 23 0.37 5.19 9.49
C ALA A 23 -0.83 4.23 9.57
N ILE A 24 -1.37 3.81 8.43
CA ILE A 24 -2.44 2.81 8.36
C ILE A 24 -1.91 1.44 8.79
N LEU A 25 -0.74 1.03 8.31
CA LEU A 25 -0.13 -0.26 8.67
C LEU A 25 0.33 -0.34 10.13
N LYS A 26 0.86 0.75 10.70
CA LYS A 26 1.29 0.78 12.11
C LYS A 26 0.13 0.70 13.11
N LYS A 27 -1.13 0.88 12.65
CA LYS A 27 -2.28 0.84 13.56
C LYS A 27 -2.70 -0.56 13.99
N ARG A 28 -2.40 -1.65 13.25
CA ARG A 28 -2.59 -3.07 13.64
C ARG A 28 -1.74 -4.02 12.77
N LYS A 29 -1.56 -5.28 13.19
CA LYS A 29 -0.69 -6.31 12.56
C LYS A 29 -0.79 -6.31 11.03
N SER A 30 0.12 -5.62 10.35
CA SER A 30 0.30 -5.74 8.90
C SER A 30 1.13 -6.97 8.59
N ILE A 31 0.64 -7.86 7.75
CA ILE A 31 1.46 -8.87 7.10
C ILE A 31 1.85 -8.26 5.76
N VAL A 32 3.14 -7.95 5.62
CA VAL A 32 3.70 -7.45 4.37
C VAL A 32 4.09 -8.68 3.55
N ASP A 33 3.41 -8.90 2.44
CA ASP A 33 3.76 -9.95 1.50
C ASP A 33 4.64 -9.31 0.41
N GLU A 34 5.92 -9.66 0.37
CA GLU A 34 6.83 -9.26 -0.70
C GLU A 34 6.58 -10.16 -1.91
N GLN A 35 5.62 -9.81 -2.77
CA GLN A 35 5.41 -10.54 -4.01
C GLN A 35 6.56 -10.25 -5.00
N GLU A 36 7.46 -11.21 -5.15
CA GLU A 36 8.46 -11.24 -6.22
C GLU A 36 7.77 -11.26 -7.60
N GLY A 37 8.03 -10.24 -8.43
CA GLY A 37 7.74 -10.30 -9.87
C GLY A 37 6.90 -9.18 -10.48
N VAL A 38 6.62 -8.07 -9.79
CA VAL A 38 5.93 -6.92 -10.43
C VAL A 38 6.84 -5.69 -10.50
N THR A 39 6.98 -5.17 -11.71
CA THR A 39 7.87 -4.08 -12.12
C THR A 39 7.80 -2.89 -11.16
N ARG A 40 8.96 -2.60 -10.55
CA ARG A 40 9.40 -1.35 -9.91
C ARG A 40 8.27 -0.49 -9.33
N ASP A 41 8.02 -0.74 -8.04
CA ASP A 41 7.71 0.27 -7.00
C ASP A 41 6.26 0.44 -6.50
N LEU A 42 5.38 -0.55 -6.73
CA LEU A 42 4.13 -0.65 -5.96
C LEU A 42 4.36 -1.46 -4.69
N ILE A 43 4.13 -0.87 -3.52
CA ILE A 43 4.20 -1.58 -2.24
C ILE A 43 2.81 -2.05 -1.87
N TYR A 44 2.65 -3.35 -1.66
CA TYR A 44 1.41 -3.98 -1.22
C TYR A 44 1.49 -4.34 0.26
N ALA A 45 0.39 -4.19 0.98
CA ALA A 45 0.30 -4.66 2.35
C ALA A 45 -1.15 -5.05 2.70
N ASP A 46 -1.32 -6.25 3.25
CA ASP A 46 -2.62 -6.69 3.76
C ASP A 46 -2.84 -6.14 5.18
N THR A 47 -4.06 -5.67 5.44
CA THR A 47 -4.43 -5.07 6.73
C THR A 47 -5.88 -5.36 7.12
N ASP A 48 -6.13 -5.39 8.43
CA ASP A 48 -7.44 -5.56 9.08
C ASP A 48 -7.93 -4.26 9.76
N CYS A 49 -7.46 -3.11 9.30
CA CYS A 49 -7.78 -1.83 9.92
C CYS A 49 -9.21 -1.35 9.62
N PHE A 50 -9.72 -0.46 10.48
CA PHE A 50 -11.07 0.10 10.37
C PHE A 50 -12.20 -0.96 10.34
N GLY A 51 -11.97 -2.13 10.94
CA GLY A 51 -12.94 -3.23 10.98
C GLY A 51 -13.13 -3.91 9.62
N SER A 52 -12.20 -3.73 8.68
CA SER A 52 -12.27 -4.27 7.31
C SER A 52 -10.94 -4.90 6.91
N VAL A 53 -11.00 -6.03 6.22
CA VAL A 53 -9.83 -6.67 5.61
C VAL A 53 -9.68 -6.21 4.17
N PHE A 54 -8.53 -5.66 3.83
CA PHE A 54 -8.20 -5.20 2.47
C PHE A 54 -6.68 -5.16 2.23
N THR A 55 -6.29 -5.14 0.96
CA THR A 55 -4.91 -4.88 0.54
C THR A 55 -4.73 -3.39 0.26
N LEU A 56 -3.78 -2.75 0.95
CA LEU A 56 -3.38 -1.37 0.71
C LEU A 56 -2.20 -1.33 -0.28
N ILE A 57 -2.18 -0.32 -1.15
CA ILE A 57 -1.16 -0.14 -2.20
C ILE A 57 -0.56 1.28 -2.11
N ASP A 58 0.76 1.40 -1.95
CA ASP A 58 1.49 2.66 -2.11
C ASP A 58 1.96 2.80 -3.56
N THR A 59 1.57 3.90 -4.21
CA THR A 59 2.01 4.21 -5.59
C THR A 59 3.19 5.17 -5.64
N GLY A 60 3.68 5.66 -4.49
CA GLY A 60 4.74 6.67 -4.42
C GLY A 60 6.10 6.16 -4.86
N GLY A 61 6.34 4.86 -4.77
CA GLY A 61 7.56 4.27 -5.30
C GLY A 61 7.65 4.45 -6.82
N VAL A 62 6.54 4.25 -7.56
CA VAL A 62 6.52 4.21 -9.05
C VAL A 62 6.93 5.54 -9.65
N GLU A 63 6.66 6.62 -8.94
CA GLU A 63 6.96 7.98 -9.36
C GLU A 63 8.44 8.36 -9.15
N SER A 64 9.14 7.67 -8.23
CA SER A 64 10.54 7.97 -7.87
C SER A 64 11.54 7.34 -8.85
N SER A 65 11.16 6.27 -9.55
CA SER A 65 11.98 5.61 -10.58
C SER A 65 11.77 6.16 -11.99
N LEU A 66 10.83 7.09 -12.18
CA LEU A 66 10.54 7.77 -13.44
C LEU A 66 11.22 9.15 -13.56
N GLN A 67 12.15 9.48 -12.66
CA GLN A 67 12.99 10.68 -12.72
C GLN A 67 14.40 10.38 -13.21
#